data_AF-A0AAU9R5M7-F1
#
_entry.id   AF-A0AAU9R5M7-F1
#
_cell.length_a   1.000
_cell.length_b   1.000
_cell.length_c   1.000
_cell.angle_alpha   90.00
_cell.angle_beta   90.00
_cell.angle_gamma   90.00
#
_symmetry.space_group_name_H-M   'P 1'
#
loop_
_entity.id
_entity.type
_entity.pdbx_description
1 polymer ?
#
loop_
_entity_poly.entity_id
_entity_poly.type
_entity_poly.pdbx_seq_one_letter_code
_entity_poly.pdbx_strand_id
1 'polypeptide(L)' 'MAQAMLKSSLKGELEVDVKIKAPAKKFFNMFAVTPQAVSKATPENIQRCDVHEGEMGRVGTILTWNYVGKKDFT' A
#
# COMPACT_ATOMS: atom_id res chain seq x y z
N MET A 1 -40.18 24.35 2.91
CA MET A 1 -38.71 24.45 2.90
C MET A 1 -38.15 23.23 3.64
N ALA A 2 -37.85 22.15 2.93
CA ALA A 2 -37.21 20.97 3.53
C ALA A 2 -35.81 20.86 2.92
N GLN A 3 -34.82 21.33 3.66
CA GLN A 3 -33.43 21.20 3.28
C GLN A 3 -33.03 19.75 3.58
N ALA A 4 -32.92 18.94 2.52
CA ALA A 4 -32.26 17.64 2.64
C ALA A 4 -30.79 17.92 2.95
N MET A 5 -30.37 17.64 4.18
CA MET A 5 -28.94 17.58 4.51
C MET A 5 -28.34 16.44 3.69
N LEU A 6 -27.52 16.78 2.69
CA LEU A 6 -26.58 15.84 2.08
C LEU A 6 -25.69 15.32 3.22
N LYS A 7 -25.94 14.09 3.67
CA LYS A 7 -25.09 13.42 4.65
C LYS A 7 -23.76 13.14 3.93
N SER A 8 -22.70 13.87 4.28
CA SER A 8 -21.35 13.56 3.78
C SER A 8 -20.97 12.16 4.28
N SER A 9 -20.74 11.23 3.35
CA SER A 9 -20.20 9.91 3.71
C SER A 9 -18.70 10.03 3.88
N LEU A 10 -18.20 9.86 5.10
CA LEU A 10 -16.76 9.69 5.37
C LEU A 10 -16.27 8.25 5.06
N LYS A 11 -17.12 7.41 4.47
CA LYS A 11 -16.82 6.04 4.09
C LYS A 11 -16.92 5.89 2.58
N GLY A 12 -15.90 5.29 1.98
CA GLY A 12 -15.84 4.96 0.56
C GLY A 12 -14.83 3.84 0.32
N GLU A 13 -14.99 3.15 -0.79
CA GLU A 13 -14.12 2.06 -1.25
C GLU A 13 -13.66 2.39 -2.67
N LEU A 14 -12.40 2.12 -2.97
CA LEU A 14 -11.79 2.33 -4.29
C LEU A 14 -11.03 1.06 -4.66
N GLU A 15 -11.39 0.47 -5.79
CA GLU A 15 -10.75 -0.71 -6.36
C GLU A 15 -10.15 -0.38 -7.72
N VAL A 16 -8.97 -0.94 -8.01
CA VAL A 16 -8.28 -0.77 -9.30
C VAL A 16 -7.61 -2.09 -9.67
N ASP A 17 -7.90 -2.58 -10.88
CA ASP A 17 -7.25 -3.76 -11.44
C ASP A 17 -6.13 -3.36 -12.41
N VAL A 18 -4.91 -3.84 -12.14
CA VAL A 18 -3.75 -3.65 -13.01
C VAL A 18 -3.20 -4.99 -13.45
N LYS A 19 -3.16 -5.24 -14.76
CA LYS A 19 -2.61 -6.48 -15.32
C LYS A 19 -1.08 -6.48 -15.22
N ILE A 20 -0.52 -7.50 -14.57
CA ILE A 20 0.93 -7.73 -14.51
C ILE A 20 1.33 -8.90 -15.41
N LYS A 21 2.52 -8.81 -16.02
CA LYS A 21 3.14 -9.93 -16.74
C LYS A 21 3.94 -10.86 -15.82
N ALA A 22 4.24 -10.41 -14.60
CA ALA A 22 5.02 -11.18 -13.64
C ALA A 22 4.18 -12.29 -12.99
N PRO A 23 4.79 -13.43 -12.60
CA PRO A 23 4.07 -14.49 -11.89
C PRO A 23 3.48 -13.98 -10.57
N ALA A 24 2.20 -14.29 -10.33
CA ALA A 24 1.46 -13.81 -9.16
C ALA A 24 2.18 -14.12 -7.82
N LYS A 25 2.68 -15.34 -7.66
CA LYS A 25 3.41 -15.76 -6.45
C LYS A 25 4.66 -14.91 -6.20
N LYS A 26 5.39 -14.53 -7.26
CA LYS A 26 6.59 -13.72 -7.13
C LYS A 26 6.25 -12.29 -6.70
N PHE A 27 5.18 -11.72 -7.30
CA PHE A 27 4.70 -10.40 -6.92
C PHE A 27 4.21 -10.37 -5.48
N PHE A 28 3.35 -11.33 -5.08
CA PHE A 28 2.85 -11.44 -3.70
C PHE A 28 3.97 -11.57 -2.67
N ASN A 29 4.94 -12.45 -2.91
CA ASN A 29 6.06 -12.65 -1.98
C ASN A 29 6.90 -11.38 -1.77
N MET A 30 7.01 -10.53 -2.81
CA MET A 30 7.76 -9.28 -2.70
C MET A 30 7.18 -8.35 -1.63
N PHE A 31 5.85 -8.31 -1.47
CA PHE A 31 5.19 -7.48 -0.47
C PHE A 31 5.03 -8.21 0.88
N ALA A 32 4.67 -9.49 0.84
CA ALA A 32 4.33 -10.24 2.05
C ALA A 32 5.55 -10.76 2.82
N VAL A 33 6.64 -11.11 2.13
CA VAL A 33 7.79 -11.82 2.72
C VAL A 33 9.08 -11.00 2.63
N THR A 34 9.25 -10.21 1.57
CA THR A 34 10.51 -9.47 1.34
C THR A 34 10.28 -7.98 1.01
N PRO A 35 9.60 -7.20 1.87
CA PRO A 35 9.23 -5.82 1.57
C PRO A 35 10.43 -4.88 1.31
N GLN A 36 11.63 -5.20 1.80
CA GLN A 36 12.86 -4.49 1.43
C GLN A 36 13.18 -4.59 -0.08
N ALA A 37 12.76 -5.68 -0.74
CA ALA A 37 12.88 -5.83 -2.19
C ALA A 37 12.00 -4.82 -2.93
N VAL A 38 10.88 -4.39 -2.33
CA VAL A 38 10.04 -3.33 -2.90
C VAL A 38 10.79 -2.01 -2.92
N SER A 39 11.46 -1.64 -1.83
CA SER A 39 12.26 -0.40 -1.79
C SER A 39 13.43 -0.42 -2.80
N LYS A 40 13.99 -1.61 -3.08
CA LYS A 40 15.02 -1.76 -4.12
C LYS A 40 14.45 -1.71 -5.54
N ALA A 41 13.23 -2.21 -5.73
CA ALA A 41 12.57 -2.22 -7.03
C ALA A 41 12.07 -0.83 -7.45
N THR A 42 11.74 0.03 -6.49
CA THR A 42 11.22 1.38 -6.73
C THR A 42 11.67 2.37 -5.63
N PRO A 43 12.98 2.68 -5.56
CA PRO A 43 13.52 3.56 -4.51
C PRO A 43 12.96 4.99 -4.55
N GLU A 44 12.47 5.43 -5.71
CA GLU A 44 11.85 6.74 -5.91
C GLU A 44 10.45 6.86 -5.29
N ASN A 45 9.72 5.75 -5.18
CA ASN A 45 8.39 5.75 -4.55
C ASN A 45 8.46 5.21 -3.12
N ILE A 46 9.28 4.19 -2.86
CA ILE A 46 9.43 3.55 -1.56
C ILE A 46 10.90 3.53 -1.18
N GLN A 47 11.26 4.32 -0.19
CA GLN A 47 12.66 4.48 0.24
C GLN A 47 13.09 3.37 1.19
N ARG A 48 12.19 2.91 2.07
CA ARG A 48 12.50 1.92 3.09
C ARG A 48 11.27 1.17 3.55
N CYS A 49 11.46 -0.10 3.92
CA CYS A 49 10.49 -0.86 4.69
C CYS A 49 11.20 -1.67 5.78
N ASP A 50 10.74 -1.52 7.02
CA ASP A 50 11.30 -2.20 8.19
C ASP A 50 10.20 -2.92 8.97
N VAL A 51 10.59 -4.00 9.66
CA VAL A 51 9.74 -4.63 10.67
C VAL A 51 9.80 -3.77 11.92
N HIS A 52 8.64 -3.30 12.37
CA HIS A 52 8.50 -2.61 13.64
C HIS A 52 8.27 -3.61 14.77
N GLU A 53 7.35 -4.56 14.56
CA GLU A 53 7.01 -5.62 15.52
C GLU A 53 6.67 -6.92 14.80
N GLY A 54 6.98 -8.06 15.44
CA GLY A 54 6.69 -9.40 14.92
C GLY A 54 7.78 -9.99 14.03
N GLU A 55 7.43 -11.02 13.26
CA GLU A 55 8.32 -11.74 12.35
C GLU A 55 7.89 -11.52 10.89
N MET A 56 8.83 -11.18 10.01
CA MET A 56 8.52 -10.96 8.60
C MET A 56 7.78 -12.16 7.98
N GLY A 57 6.72 -11.90 7.21
CA GLY A 57 5.93 -12.94 6.54
C GLY A 57 4.93 -13.69 7.43
N ARG A 58 4.77 -13.29 8.69
CA ARG A 58 3.72 -13.81 9.58
C ARG A 58 2.52 -12.87 9.64
N VAL A 59 1.34 -13.45 9.85
CA VAL A 59 0.12 -12.69 10.16
C VAL A 59 0.32 -12.02 11.52
N GLY A 60 -0.02 -10.73 11.62
CA GLY A 60 0.16 -9.93 12.83
C GLY A 60 1.44 -9.09 12.86
N THR A 61 2.30 -9.18 11.84
CA THR A 61 3.53 -8.39 11.75
C THR A 61 3.24 -6.93 11.38
N ILE A 62 3.88 -6.00 12.09
CA ILE A 62 3.75 -4.57 11.87
C ILE A 62 4.94 -4.08 11.06
N LEU A 63 4.66 -3.47 9.91
CA LEU A 63 5.67 -2.92 9.01
C LEU A 63 5.60 -1.39 8.97
N THR A 64 6.76 -0.75 9.02
CA THR A 64 6.90 0.68 8.77
C THR A 64 7.34 0.90 7.33
N TRP A 65 6.52 1.57 6.54
CA TRP A 65 6.83 1.95 5.15
C TRP A 65 7.19 3.43 5.08
N ASN A 66 8.38 3.73 4.57
CA ASN A 66 8.77 5.09 4.21
C ASN A 66 8.61 5.25 2.70
N TYR A 67 7.60 6.02 2.30
CA TYR A 67 7.26 6.28 0.91
C TYR A 67 7.26 7.78 0.61
N VAL A 68 7.53 8.12 -0.65
CA VAL A 68 7.43 9.50 -1.14
C VAL A 68 6.04 9.71 -1.71
N GLY A 69 5.25 10.57 -1.07
CA GLY A 69 3.99 11.03 -1.63
C GLY A 69 4.25 11.95 -2.82
N LYS A 70 3.74 11.61 -4.01
CA LYS A 70 3.76 12.55 -5.14
C LYS A 70 2.85 13.73 -4.81
N LYS A 71 3.38 14.95 -4.91
CA LYS A 71 2.65 16.20 -4.70
C LYS A 71 1.83 16.58 -5.93
N ASP A 72 0.99 15.70 -6.45
CA ASP A 72 0.13 16.06 -7.59
C ASP A 72 -1.25 15.42 -7.44
N PHE A 73 -2.04 16.02 -6.56
CA PHE A 73 -3.50 16.08 -6.70
C PHE A 73 -3.85 17.57 -6.82
N THR A 74 -3.56 18.13 -8.00
CA THR A 74 -4.15 19.42 -8.42
C THR A 74 -5.40 19.12 -9.22
#